data_AF-A0A9P4Q194-F1
#
_entry.id   AF-A0A9P4Q194-F1
#
_cell.length_a   1.000
_cell.length_b   1.000
_cell.length_c   1.000
_cell.angle_alpha   90.00
_cell.angle_beta   90.00
_cell.angle_gamma   90.00
#
_symmetry.space_group_name_H-M   'P 1'
#
loop_
_entity.id
_entity.type
_entity.pdbx_description
1 polymer ?
#
loop_
_entity_poly.entity_id
_entity_poly.type
_entity_poly.pdbx_seq_one_letter_code
_entity_poly.pdbx_strand_id
1 'polypeptide(L)'
;STTRLYQATPSPEPYECLRMREEAAQILSSYEKLSWWSFHRCESLAQTRLHFQNIIAGFTAADEASMVDWKEDLSPLPSKDGSSGDAGTSGRKGKQRSSLGASAGG
;
A
#
# COMPACT_ATOMS: atom_id res chain seq x y z
N SER A 1 47.36 -10.15 -11.39
CA SER A 1 46.79 -11.23 -10.55
C SER A 1 45.30 -10.99 -10.40
N THR A 2 44.47 -11.81 -11.03
CA THR A 2 43.01 -11.69 -11.00
C THR A 2 42.45 -12.72 -10.02
N THR A 3 41.96 -12.26 -8.86
CA THR A 3 41.26 -13.11 -7.90
C THR A 3 39.88 -13.45 -8.46
N ARG A 4 39.76 -14.66 -8.99
CA ARG A 4 38.48 -15.29 -9.33
C ARG A 4 37.77 -15.57 -8.00
N LEU A 5 36.79 -14.73 -7.64
CA LEU A 5 35.95 -14.96 -6.47
C LEU A 5 35.31 -16.34 -6.60
N TYR A 6 35.43 -17.14 -5.55
CA TYR A 6 34.78 -18.43 -5.41
C TYR A 6 33.28 -18.23 -5.67
N GLN A 7 32.79 -18.70 -6.82
CA GLN A 7 31.37 -18.82 -7.05
C GLN A 7 30.91 -19.97 -6.17
N ALA A 8 30.39 -19.62 -4.98
CA ALA A 8 29.71 -20.57 -4.13
C ALA A 8 28.64 -21.26 -4.99
N THR A 9 28.76 -22.58 -5.13
CA THR A 9 27.68 -23.37 -5.71
C THR A 9 26.42 -23.05 -4.91
N PRO A 10 25.31 -22.63 -5.54
CA PRO A 10 24.09 -22.35 -4.80
C PRO A 10 23.75 -23.60 -4.01
N SER A 11 23.73 -23.47 -2.68
CA SER A 11 23.18 -24.50 -1.82
C SER A 11 21.81 -24.88 -2.39
N PRO A 12 21.46 -26.17 -2.49
CA PRO A 12 20.12 -26.54 -2.90
C PRO A 12 19.13 -25.80 -2.00
N GLU A 13 18.17 -25.13 -2.64
CA GLU A 13 17.13 -24.42 -1.93
C GLU A 13 16.41 -25.39 -0.98
N PRO A 14 16.06 -24.95 0.25
CA PRO A 14 15.26 -25.77 1.14
C PRO A 14 13.92 -26.15 0.47
N TYR A 15 13.52 -27.42 0.64
CA TYR A 15 12.28 -27.98 0.10
C TYR A 15 11.03 -27.14 0.42
N GLU A 16 11.00 -26.53 1.61
CA GLU A 16 9.90 -25.67 2.04
C GLU A 16 9.65 -24.50 1.09
N CYS A 17 10.72 -23.87 0.58
CA CYS A 17 10.58 -22.74 -0.33
C CYS A 17 10.12 -23.19 -1.73
N LEU A 18 10.55 -24.37 -2.21
CA LEU A 18 9.99 -24.99 -3.42
C LEU A 18 8.48 -25.26 -3.27
N ARG A 19 8.07 -25.85 -2.14
CA ARG A 19 6.65 -26.14 -1.84
C ARG A 19 5.82 -24.86 -1.85
N MET A 20 6.33 -23.78 -1.24
CA MET A 20 5.64 -22.49 -1.23
C MET A 20 5.45 -21.90 -2.64
N ARG A 21 6.47 -21.97 -3.52
CA ARG A 21 6.33 -21.51 -4.91
C ARG A 21 5.31 -22.34 -5.69
N GLU A 22 5.29 -23.65 -5.48
CA GLU A 22 4.34 -24.54 -6.14
C GLU A 22 2.90 -24.27 -5.69
N GLU A 23 2.69 -24.07 -4.38
CA GLU A 23 1.39 -23.68 -3.84
C GLU A 23 0.91 -22.33 -4.41
N ALA A 24 1.79 -21.33 -4.47
CA ALA A 24 1.49 -20.04 -5.09
C ALA A 24 1.10 -20.19 -6.57
N ALA A 25 1.78 -21.07 -7.32
CA ALA A 25 1.44 -21.34 -8.72
C ALA A 25 0.05 -22.01 -8.85
N GLN A 26 -0.31 -22.90 -7.94
CA GLN A 26 -1.65 -23.52 -7.91
C GLN A 26 -2.76 -22.51 -7.56
N ILE A 27 -2.46 -21.52 -6.74
CA ILE A 27 -3.41 -20.44 -6.42
C ILE A 27 -3.59 -19.54 -7.65
N LEU A 28 -2.50 -19.17 -8.33
CA LEU A 28 -2.55 -18.31 -9.51
C LEU A 28 -3.28 -18.93 -10.70
N SER A 29 -3.28 -20.26 -10.82
CA SER A 29 -3.97 -20.98 -11.90
C SER A 29 -5.47 -21.12 -11.68
N SER A 30 -5.98 -20.98 -10.45
CA SER A 30 -7.40 -21.07 -10.11
C SER A 30 -7.96 -19.72 -9.66
N TYR A 31 -8.90 -19.18 -10.45
CA TYR A 31 -9.60 -17.95 -10.07
C TYR A 31 -10.35 -18.09 -8.75
N GLU A 32 -10.97 -19.24 -8.49
CA GLU A 32 -11.69 -19.51 -7.24
C GLU A 32 -10.76 -19.39 -6.04
N LYS A 33 -9.61 -20.09 -6.06
CA LYS A 33 -8.60 -20.02 -4.99
C LYS A 33 -8.09 -18.60 -4.81
N LEU A 34 -7.75 -17.92 -5.91
CA LEU A 34 -7.26 -16.55 -5.86
C LEU A 34 -8.30 -15.59 -5.25
N SER A 35 -9.59 -15.78 -5.56
CA SER A 35 -10.67 -14.98 -5.01
C SER A 35 -10.82 -15.16 -3.50
N TRP A 36 -10.72 -16.40 -2.99
CA TRP A 36 -10.73 -16.66 -1.55
C TRP A 36 -9.56 -16.00 -0.83
N TRP A 37 -8.37 -16.04 -1.43
CA TRP A 37 -7.22 -15.35 -0.87
C TRP A 37 -7.37 -13.84 -0.87
N SER A 38 -7.90 -13.24 -1.95
CA SER A 38 -8.15 -11.79 -1.99
C SER A 38 -9.15 -11.35 -0.93
N PHE A 39 -10.19 -12.16 -0.70
CA PHE A 39 -11.18 -11.90 0.36
C PHE A 39 -10.53 -11.98 1.75
N HIS A 40 -9.75 -13.02 2.02
CA HIS A 40 -9.08 -13.19 3.31
C HIS A 40 -8.02 -12.11 3.59
N ARG A 41 -7.36 -11.60 2.53
CA ARG A 41 -6.34 -10.55 2.64
C ARG A 41 -6.91 -9.14 2.66
N CYS A 42 -8.22 -8.96 2.41
CA CYS A 42 -8.84 -7.65 2.23
C CYS A 42 -8.13 -6.79 1.17
N GLU A 43 -7.64 -7.43 0.11
CA GLU A 43 -6.90 -6.80 -0.99
C GLU A 43 -7.69 -6.92 -2.30
N SER A 44 -7.36 -6.08 -3.27
CA SER A 44 -7.86 -6.29 -4.64
C SER A 44 -7.25 -7.58 -5.24
N LEU A 45 -7.99 -8.22 -6.16
CA LEU A 45 -7.49 -9.39 -6.91
C LEU A 45 -6.15 -9.13 -7.61
N ALA A 46 -5.91 -7.91 -8.09
CA ALA A 46 -4.67 -7.54 -8.74
C ALA A 46 -3.49 -7.53 -7.74
N GLN A 47 -3.69 -6.96 -6.55
CA GLN A 47 -2.69 -6.96 -5.47
C GLN A 47 -2.38 -8.38 -5.00
N THR A 48 -3.42 -9.19 -4.75
CA THR A 48 -3.22 -10.58 -4.33
C THR A 48 -2.54 -11.42 -5.42
N ARG A 49 -2.87 -11.19 -6.70
CA ARG A 49 -2.16 -11.83 -7.82
C ARG A 49 -0.69 -11.45 -7.83
N LEU A 50 -0.37 -10.17 -7.67
CA LEU A 50 1.01 -9.69 -7.59
C LEU A 50 1.76 -10.35 -6.43
N HIS A 51 1.14 -10.46 -5.27
CA HIS A 51 1.74 -11.13 -4.10
C HIS A 51 2.15 -12.58 -4.40
N PHE A 52 1.29 -13.39 -5.00
CA PHE A 52 1.67 -14.77 -5.36
C PHE A 52 2.70 -14.84 -6.50
N GLN A 53 2.70 -13.87 -7.42
CA GLN A 53 3.76 -13.76 -8.42
C GLN A 53 5.11 -13.44 -7.78
N ASN A 54 5.12 -12.59 -6.74
CA ASN A 54 6.31 -12.25 -5.98
C ASN A 54 6.87 -13.47 -5.24
N ILE A 55 6.02 -14.30 -4.64
CA ILE A 55 6.43 -15.56 -4.00
C ILE A 55 7.14 -16.48 -5.01
N ILE A 56 6.57 -16.65 -6.22
CA ILE A 56 7.19 -17.48 -7.27
C ILE A 56 8.53 -16.90 -7.72
N ALA A 57 8.63 -15.57 -7.84
CA ALA A 57 9.86 -14.88 -8.16
C ALA A 57 10.91 -14.93 -7.03
N GLY A 58 10.52 -15.37 -5.83
CA GLY A 58 11.40 -15.46 -4.67
C GLY A 58 11.56 -14.15 -3.91
N PHE A 59 10.70 -13.15 -4.15
CA PHE A 59 10.65 -11.94 -3.33
C PHE A 59 10.06 -12.27 -1.97
N THR A 60 10.69 -11.74 -0.93
CA THR A 60 10.25 -11.91 0.46
C THR A 60 9.26 -10.80 0.85
N ALA A 61 8.51 -11.01 1.93
CA ALA A 61 7.66 -9.96 2.50
C ALA A 61 8.45 -8.71 2.92
N ALA A 62 9.74 -8.87 3.26
CA ALA A 62 10.62 -7.74 3.55
C ALA A 62 10.93 -6.93 2.29
N ASP A 63 11.11 -7.59 1.14
CA ASP A 63 11.29 -6.93 -0.15
C ASP A 63 10.03 -6.16 -0.55
N GLU A 64 8.85 -6.78 -0.38
CA GLU A 64 7.55 -6.12 -0.63
C GLU A 64 7.38 -4.86 0.24
N ALA A 65 7.70 -4.97 1.54
CA ALA A 65 7.61 -3.83 2.46
C ALA A 65 8.62 -2.73 2.13
N SER A 66 9.83 -3.08 1.67
CA SER A 66 10.86 -2.12 1.29
C SER A 66 10.51 -1.30 0.04
N MET A 67 9.64 -1.83 -0.82
CA MET A 67 9.25 -1.19 -2.08
C MET A 67 8.24 -0.04 -1.89
N VAL A 68 7.65 0.08 -0.69
CA VAL A 68 6.67 1.11 -0.35
C VAL A 68 7.39 2.36 0.17
N ASP A 69 7.84 3.24 -0.74
CA ASP A 69 8.36 4.58 -0.41
C ASP A 69 7.26 5.64 -0.64
N TRP A 70 6.31 5.73 0.29
CA TRP A 70 5.39 6.88 0.33
C TRP A 70 6.12 8.06 0.96
N LYS A 71 6.60 9.00 0.14
CA LYS A 71 7.02 10.31 0.62
C LYS A 71 5.80 11.22 0.75
N GLU A 72 5.51 11.65 1.96
CA GLU A 72 4.57 12.74 2.17
C GLU A 72 5.09 14.00 1.46
N ASP A 73 4.32 14.48 0.49
CA ASP A 73 4.61 15.75 -0.16
C ASP A 73 4.21 16.89 0.78
N LEU A 74 5.19 17.37 1.54
CA LEU A 74 5.08 18.54 2.39
C LEU A 74 5.37 19.84 1.62
N SER A 75 5.40 19.81 0.29
CA SER A 75 5.59 21.01 -0.51
C SER A 75 4.55 22.06 -0.12
N PRO A 76 4.98 23.28 0.26
CA PRO A 76 4.07 24.34 0.61
C PRO A 76 3.10 24.57 -0.55
N LEU A 77 1.80 24.56 -0.26
CA LEU A 77 0.79 24.96 -1.23
C LEU A 77 1.13 26.38 -1.70
N PRO A 78 1.03 26.67 -3.01
CA PRO A 78 1.37 27.98 -3.53
C PRO A 78 0.57 29.07 -2.81
N SER A 79 1.27 30.01 -2.18
CA SER A 79 0.65 31.22 -1.63
C SER A 79 -0.12 31.90 -2.75
N LYS A 80 -1.40 32.16 -2.51
CA LYS A 80 -2.23 32.95 -3.41
C LYS A 80 -1.81 34.41 -3.32
N ASP A 81 -0.69 34.75 -3.94
CA ASP A 81 -0.20 36.12 -4.05
C ASP A 81 -1.09 36.88 -5.06
N GLY A 82 -2.15 37.47 -4.52
CA GLY A 82 -3.08 38.29 -5.29
C GLY A 82 -4.08 39.10 -4.46
N SER A 83 -3.95 39.15 -3.13
CA SER A 83 -4.75 40.06 -2.31
C SER A 83 -3.84 40.81 -1.35
N SER A 84 -3.31 41.92 -1.83
CA SER A 84 -2.93 43.07 -1.01
C SER A 84 -4.10 43.36 -0.06
N GLY A 85 -3.89 43.19 1.25
CA GLY A 85 -4.96 43.42 2.21
C GLY A 85 -4.57 43.03 3.63
N ASP A 86 -3.77 43.90 4.24
CA ASP A 86 -3.89 44.35 5.63
C ASP A 86 -3.81 43.32 6.78
N ALA A 87 -2.92 43.62 7.73
CA ALA A 87 -2.73 42.89 8.96
C ALA A 87 -4.03 42.87 9.79
N GLY A 88 -4.56 41.69 10.08
CA GLY A 88 -5.78 41.55 10.88
C GLY A 88 -5.77 40.29 11.72
N THR A 89 -5.20 40.39 12.91
CA THR A 89 -5.46 39.51 14.06
C THR A 89 -6.97 39.21 14.21
N SER A 90 -7.29 37.99 14.67
CA SER A 90 -8.54 37.59 15.34
C SER A 90 -9.52 36.73 14.54
N GLY A 91 -9.84 35.55 15.10
CA GLY A 91 -11.22 35.06 15.07
C GLY A 91 -11.47 33.69 14.42
N ARG A 92 -10.94 32.59 14.97
CA ARG A 92 -11.69 31.31 14.90
C ARG A 92 -12.69 31.26 16.05
N LYS A 93 -13.76 32.06 15.95
CA LYS A 93 -14.97 31.89 16.76
C LYS A 93 -15.67 30.63 16.24
N GLY A 94 -15.64 29.57 17.03
CA GLY A 94 -16.28 28.29 16.75
C GLY A 94 -17.73 28.49 16.29
N LYS A 95 -18.07 27.81 15.20
CA LYS A 95 -19.41 27.75 14.62
C LYS A 95 -20.31 27.02 15.60
N GLN A 96 -21.00 27.77 16.46
CA GLN A 96 -22.05 27.23 17.30
C GLN A 96 -23.17 26.67 16.41
N ARG A 97 -23.57 25.44 16.72
CA ARG A 97 -24.68 24.72 16.13
C ARG A 97 -25.99 25.41 16.54
N SER A 98 -26.59 26.17 15.62
CA SER A 98 -27.94 26.71 15.80
C SER A 98 -28.96 25.59 15.60
N SER A 99 -29.57 25.13 16.68
CA SER A 99 -30.83 24.36 16.65
C SER A 99 -32.01 25.31 16.84
N LEU A 100 -32.68 25.65 15.74
CA LEU A 100 -34.02 26.24 15.64
C LEU A 100 -34.59 25.60 14.36
N GLY A 101 -35.58 24.71 14.38
CA GLY A 101 -36.90 24.87 14.99
C GLY A 101 -37.89 25.14 13.84
N ALA A 102 -38.57 24.11 13.33
CA ALA A 102 -39.68 24.28 12.40
C ALA A 102 -40.84 23.37 12.86
N SER A 103 -41.88 24.04 13.35
CA SER A 103 -43.20 23.50 13.67
C SER A 103 -44.10 23.59 12.42
N ALA A 104 -44.84 22.53 12.12
CA ALA A 104 -46.09 22.48 11.37
C ALA A 104 -46.65 21.07 11.63
N GLY A 105 -47.89 20.81 12.03
CA GLY A 105 -49.14 21.54 12.09
C GLY A 105 -50.21 20.44 11.97
N GLY A 106 -51.05 20.28 12.98
CA GLY A 106 -52.11 19.27 13.04
C GLY A 106 -53.25 19.77 13.90
#